data_AF-A0A961ZG44-F1
#
_entry.id   AF-A0A961ZG44-F1
#
_cell.length_a   1.000
_cell.length_b   1.000
_cell.length_c   1.000
_cell.angle_alpha   90.00
_cell.angle_beta   90.00
_cell.angle_gamma   90.00
#
_symmetry.space_group_name_H-M   'P 1'
#
loop_
_entity.id
_entity.type
_entity.pdbx_description
1 polymer ?
#
loop_
_entity_poly.entity_id
_entity_poly.type
_entity_poly.pdbx_seq_one_letter_code
_entity_poly.pdbx_strand_id
1 'polypeptide(L)' 'MPVYTGTTGDDSIPGSDSNDTIIGYAGDDTLLGLGGHDSIDGGDGHDFIDGGTNNDVIDGGL' A
#
# COMPACT_ATOMS: atom_id res chain seq x y z
N MET A 1 1.57 6.01 -13.21
CA MET A 1 1.12 5.41 -11.96
C MET A 1 1.36 3.91 -12.06
N PRO A 2 2.51 3.42 -11.56
CA PRO A 2 2.74 2.00 -11.32
C PRO A 2 1.65 1.38 -10.46
N VAL A 3 1.50 0.06 -10.57
CA VAL A 3 0.58 -0.73 -9.77
C VAL A 3 1.38 -1.86 -9.14
N TYR A 4 1.31 -1.97 -7.82
CA TYR A 4 1.90 -3.02 -7.03
C TYR A 4 0.79 -3.83 -6.37
N THR A 5 0.85 -5.15 -6.50
CA THR A 5 -0.15 -6.06 -5.97
C THR A 5 0.54 -7.14 -5.16
N GLY A 6 0.11 -7.31 -3.93
CA GLY A 6 0.46 -8.41 -3.06
C GLY A 6 -0.27 -9.69 -3.43
N THR A 7 -0.37 -10.56 -2.45
CA THR A 7 -0.88 -11.92 -2.47
C THR A 7 -1.85 -12.11 -1.29
N THR A 8 -2.29 -13.34 -1.04
CA THR A 8 -3.18 -13.62 0.11
C THR A 8 -2.41 -13.96 1.39
N GLY A 9 -1.16 -13.53 1.50
CA GLY A 9 -0.37 -13.68 2.73
C GLY A 9 0.49 -12.45 2.94
N ASP A 10 1.22 -12.43 4.06
CA ASP A 10 1.96 -11.26 4.50
C ASP A 10 3.00 -10.79 3.45
N ASP A 11 2.77 -9.60 2.90
CA ASP A 11 3.61 -9.00 1.86
C ASP A 11 4.34 -7.75 2.35
N SER A 12 5.48 -7.47 1.71
CA SER A 12 6.21 -6.21 1.91
C SER A 12 6.38 -5.52 0.57
N ILE A 13 5.65 -4.42 0.39
CA ILE A 13 5.51 -3.74 -0.89
C ILE A 13 5.98 -2.29 -0.75
N PRO A 14 7.22 -1.99 -1.20
CA PRO A 14 7.65 -0.62 -1.40
C PRO A 14 7.17 -0.12 -2.78
N GLY A 15 6.49 1.03 -2.77
CA GLY A 15 6.22 1.85 -3.94
C GLY A 15 7.48 2.58 -4.43
N SER A 16 7.31 3.82 -4.86
CA SER A 16 8.32 4.62 -5.53
C SER A 16 8.17 6.12 -5.19
N ASP A 17 9.07 6.97 -5.69
CA ASP A 17 8.91 8.44 -5.54
C ASP A 17 7.85 9.03 -6.51
N SER A 18 7.01 8.19 -7.12
CA SER A 18 5.97 8.55 -8.08
C SER A 18 4.61 8.16 -7.53
N ASN A 19 3.54 8.80 -8.00
CA ASN A 19 2.18 8.34 -7.70
C ASN A 19 2.02 6.84 -8.04
N ASP A 20 1.59 6.06 -7.06
CA ASP A 20 1.45 4.61 -7.13
C ASP A 20 0.03 4.14 -6.76
N THR A 21 -0.30 2.93 -7.19
CA THR A 21 -1.39 2.14 -6.61
C THR A 21 -0.83 0.89 -5.97
N ILE A 22 -1.17 0.65 -4.71
CA ILE A 22 -0.69 -0.49 -3.93
C ILE A 22 -1.92 -1.25 -3.41
N ILE A 23 -1.96 -2.57 -3.59
CA ILE A 23 -3.05 -3.45 -3.14
C ILE A 23 -2.43 -4.62 -2.36
N GLY A 24 -2.71 -4.71 -1.06
CA GLY A 24 -2.20 -5.76 -0.15
C GLY A 24 -2.91 -7.10 -0.29
N TYR A 25 -4.25 -7.08 -0.37
CA TYR A 25 -5.18 -8.22 -0.36
C TYR A 25 -5.45 -8.84 1.00
N ALA A 26 -4.74 -9.88 1.42
CA ALA A 26 -5.03 -10.53 2.69
C ALA A 26 -3.72 -10.95 3.34
N GLY A 27 -3.65 -10.88 4.66
CA GLY A 27 -2.39 -11.09 5.38
C GLY A 27 -2.04 -9.85 6.19
N ASP A 28 -0.99 -9.93 6.99
CA ASP A 28 -0.49 -8.78 7.74
C ASP A 28 0.58 -8.06 6.88
N ASP A 29 0.16 -7.05 6.12
CA ASP A 29 1.01 -6.45 5.09
C ASP A 29 1.85 -5.26 5.59
N THR A 30 2.95 -4.97 4.89
CA THR A 30 3.73 -3.74 5.03
C THR A 30 3.75 -3.00 3.70
N LEU A 31 2.97 -1.93 3.60
CA LEU A 31 2.77 -1.14 2.38
C LEU A 31 3.37 0.26 2.54
N LEU A 32 4.33 0.63 1.67
CA LEU A 32 5.04 1.90 1.74
C LEU A 32 4.87 2.70 0.44
N GLY A 33 4.16 3.83 0.47
CA GLY A 33 3.94 4.72 -0.69
C GLY A 33 5.19 5.51 -1.11
N LEU A 34 6.02 5.89 -0.14
CA LEU A 34 7.22 6.75 -0.31
C LEU A 34 6.89 8.18 -0.73
N GLY A 35 6.74 8.48 -2.01
CA GLY A 35 6.48 9.84 -2.45
C GLY A 35 5.62 9.91 -3.70
N GLY A 36 4.90 11.02 -3.86
CA GLY A 36 3.86 11.12 -4.88
C GLY A 36 2.48 11.07 -4.22
N HIS A 37 1.44 11.07 -5.03
CA HIS A 37 0.06 10.96 -4.55
C HIS A 37 -0.44 9.54 -4.76
N ASP A 38 -0.50 8.77 -3.68
CA ASP A 38 -0.71 7.32 -3.76
C ASP A 38 -2.15 6.91 -3.45
N SER A 39 -2.51 5.73 -3.96
CA SER A 39 -3.74 5.02 -3.61
C SER A 39 -3.36 3.65 -3.04
N ILE A 40 -3.55 3.44 -1.75
CA ILE A 40 -3.16 2.22 -1.05
C ILE A 40 -4.40 1.53 -0.48
N ASP A 41 -4.55 0.24 -0.77
CA ASP A 41 -5.57 -0.65 -0.21
C ASP A 41 -4.86 -1.75 0.59
N GLY A 42 -5.04 -1.76 1.91
CA GLY A 42 -4.47 -2.76 2.83
C GLY A 42 -5.08 -4.14 2.62
N GLY A 43 -6.40 -4.22 2.52
CA GLY A 43 -7.12 -5.49 2.46
C GLY A 43 -7.39 -6.10 3.84
N ASP A 44 -7.55 -7.41 3.93
CA ASP A 44 -7.88 -8.09 5.19
C ASP A 44 -6.62 -8.36 6.02
N GLY A 45 -6.57 -7.94 7.28
CA GLY A 45 -5.46 -8.26 8.17
C GLY A 45 -4.94 -7.09 9.01
N HIS A 46 -3.82 -7.30 9.69
CA HIS A 46 -3.19 -6.28 10.52
C HIS A 46 -2.05 -5.60 9.77
N ASP A 47 -2.42 -4.64 8.92
CA ASP A 47 -1.48 -3.96 8.04
C ASP A 47 -0.71 -2.82 8.72
N PHE A 48 0.53 -2.66 8.29
CA PHE A 48 1.29 -1.44 8.44
C PHE A 48 1.29 -0.68 7.11
N ILE A 49 0.69 0.51 7.10
CA ILE A 49 0.62 1.37 5.92
C ILE A 49 1.28 2.71 6.22
N ASP A 50 2.28 3.06 5.42
CA ASP A 50 2.90 4.40 5.41
C ASP A 50 2.72 5.00 4.01
N GLY A 51 1.84 6.00 3.89
CA GLY A 51 1.62 6.74 2.64
C GLY A 51 2.83 7.56 2.20
N GLY A 52 3.74 7.87 3.12
CA GLY A 52 4.92 8.66 2.81
C GLY A 52 4.60 10.16 2.69
N THR A 53 5.17 10.79 1.65
CA THR A 53 5.06 12.23 1.43
C THR A 53 3.91 12.57 0.48
N ASN A 54 3.41 13.81 0.58
CA ASN A 54 2.26 14.34 -0.16
C ASN A 54 0.91 13.84 0.37
N ASN A 55 -0.13 13.84 -0.48
CA ASN A 55 -1.51 13.58 -0.06
C ASN A 55 -1.97 12.28 -0.69
N ASP A 56 -2.21 11.29 0.15
CA ASP A 56 -2.51 9.92 -0.26
C ASP A 56 -3.95 9.54 0.10
N VAL A 57 -4.46 8.53 -0.59
CA VAL A 57 -5.71 7.86 -0.26
C VAL A 57 -5.35 6.48 0.26
N ILE A 58 -5.69 6.22 1.53
CA ILE A 58 -5.44 4.94 2.18
C ILE A 58 -6.77 4.36 2.61
N ASP A 59 -7.07 3.17 2.09
CA ASP A 59 -8.03 2.24 2.69
C ASP A 59 -7.23 1.23 3.53
N GLY A 60 -7.45 1.26 4.84
CA GLY A 60 -6.75 0.38 5.77
C GLY A 60 -7.35 -1.02 5.84
N GLY A 61 -8.44 -1.28 5.11
CA GLY A 61 -9.03 -2.61 5.06
C GLY A 61 -9.78 -3.05 6.31
N LEU A 62 -9.92 -4.37 6.51
CA LEU A 62 -10.79 -5.01 7.51
C LEU A 62 -10.04 -5.76 8.63
#